data_AF-A0A9E0EWD4-F1
#
_entry.id   AF-A0A9E0EWD4-F1
#
_cell.length_a   1.000
_cell.length_b   1.000
_cell.length_c   1.000
_cell.angle_alpha   90.00
_cell.angle_beta   90.00
_cell.angle_gamma   90.00
#
_symmetry.space_group_name_H-M   'P 1'
#
loop_
_entity.id
_entity.type
_entity.pdbx_description
1 polymer ?
#
loop_
_entity_poly.entity_id
_entity_poly.type
_entity_poly.pdbx_seq_one_letter_code
_entity_poly.pdbx_strand_id
1 'polypeptide(L)' 'MIEKPWHRHYDYNVPTTIRYPRLAAHELLNLPTGAYPDKAALIFFGSEMTFLELSIVSKSFANALA' A
#
# COMPACT_ATOMS: atom_id res chain seq x y z
N MET A 1 -23.39 -3.33 -13.73
CA MET A 1 -21.97 -3.55 -13.35
C MET A 1 -21.50 -4.81 -14.06
N ILE A 2 -20.34 -4.79 -14.72
CA ILE A 2 -19.80 -5.96 -15.41
C ILE A 2 -19.29 -6.95 -14.35
N GLU A 3 -19.84 -8.16 -14.35
CA GLU A 3 -19.41 -9.21 -13.44
C GLU A 3 -17.99 -9.68 -13.83
N LYS A 4 -17.07 -9.65 -12.86
CA LYS A 4 -15.68 -10.00 -13.09
C LYS A 4 -15.54 -11.52 -13.19
N PRO A 5 -14.87 -12.08 -14.22
CA PRO A 5 -14.81 -13.53 -14.44
C PRO A 5 -14.24 -14.34 -13.26
N TRP A 6 -13.46 -13.72 -12.38
CA TRP A 6 -12.89 -14.38 -11.21
C TRP A 6 -13.88 -14.57 -10.06
N HIS A 7 -14.98 -13.80 -10.00
CA HIS A 7 -15.98 -13.92 -8.94
C HIS A 7 -16.64 -15.31 -8.89
N ARG A 8 -16.71 -16.02 -10.04
CA ARG A 8 -17.26 -17.38 -10.11
C ARG A 8 -16.45 -18.44 -9.35
N HIS A 9 -15.22 -18.12 -8.95
CA HIS A 9 -14.34 -19.01 -8.19
C HIS A 9 -14.24 -18.61 -6.71
N TYR A 10 -15.03 -17.64 -6.25
CA TYR A 10 -15.07 -17.25 -4.84
C TYR A 10 -15.93 -18.26 -4.06
N ASP A 11 -15.53 -18.56 -2.83
CA ASP A 11 -16.37 -19.34 -1.91
C ASP A 11 -17.70 -18.61 -1.64
N TYR A 12 -18.74 -19.37 -1.29
CA TYR A 12 -20.10 -18.85 -1.11
C TYR A 12 -20.21 -17.70 -0.09
N ASN A 13 -19.27 -17.60 0.84
CA ASN A 13 -19.25 -16.61 1.91
C ASN A 13 -18.25 -15.46 1.66
N VAL A 14 -17.55 -15.44 0.52
CA VAL A 14 -16.57 -14.40 0.19
C VAL A 14 -17.27 -13.29 -0.60
N PRO A 15 -17.36 -12.07 -0.04
CA PRO A 15 -17.98 -10.96 -0.74
C PRO A 15 -17.12 -10.52 -1.94
N THR A 16 -17.78 -10.17 -3.05
CA THR A 16 -17.11 -9.65 -4.27
C THR A 16 -16.60 -8.22 -4.10
N THR A 17 -17.03 -7.53 -3.04
CA THR A 17 -16.60 -6.17 -2.68
C THR A 17 -16.70 -5.96 -1.18
N ILE A 18 -15.83 -5.12 -0.63
CA ILE A 18 -15.92 -4.62 0.74
C ILE A 18 -15.91 -3.09 0.74
N ARG A 19 -16.16 -2.48 1.89
CA ARG A 19 -15.97 -1.04 2.05
C ARG A 19 -14.49 -0.72 2.18
N TYR A 20 -13.91 -0.23 1.10
CA TYR A 20 -12.55 0.30 1.11
C TYR A 20 -12.56 1.77 1.56
N PRO A 21 -11.50 2.24 2.22
CA PRO A 21 -11.33 3.67 2.44
C PRO A 21 -11.15 4.39 1.10
N ARG A 22 -11.65 5.62 1.03
CA ARG A 22 -11.54 6.48 -0.17
C ARG A 22 -10.20 7.20 -0.19
N LEU A 23 -9.12 6.43 -0.31
CA LEU A 23 -7.75 6.93 -0.40
C LEU A 23 -7.01 6.25 -1.55
N ALA A 24 -6.07 6.96 -2.15
CA ALA A 24 -5.17 6.41 -3.14
C ALA A 24 -4.15 5.48 -2.46
N ALA A 25 -3.72 4.43 -3.16
CA ALA A 25 -2.85 3.39 -2.57
C ALA A 25 -1.56 3.96 -1.96
N HIS A 26 -0.96 4.98 -2.59
CA HIS A 26 0.26 5.63 -2.08
C HIS A 26 0.05 6.38 -0.75
N GLU A 27 -1.18 6.80 -0.44
CA GLU A 27 -1.49 7.48 0.83
C GLU A 27 -1.35 6.55 2.03
N LEU A 28 -1.46 5.22 1.82
CA LEU A 28 -1.20 4.23 2.86
C LEU A 28 0.22 4.32 3.41
N LEU A 29 1.19 4.78 2.61
CA LEU A 29 2.56 5.02 3.05
C LEU A 29 2.72 6.39 3.75
N ASN A 30 1.96 7.40 3.32
CA ASN A 30 2.00 8.73 3.92
C ASN A 30 1.47 8.77 5.36
N LEU A 31 0.43 7.98 5.66
CA LEU A 31 -0.18 7.90 7.00
C LEU A 31 0.85 7.56 8.11
N PRO A 32 1.58 6.44 8.05
CA PRO A 32 2.59 6.11 9.06
C PRO A 32 3.82 7.01 8.97
N THR A 33 4.14 7.57 7.79
CA THR A 33 5.24 8.54 7.65
C THR A 33 4.99 9.79 8.51
N GLY A 34 3.75 10.28 8.59
CA GLY A 34 3.41 11.43 9.43
C GLY A 34 3.31 11.10 10.93
N ALA A 35 2.87 9.90 11.28
CA ALA A 35 2.65 9.50 12.68
C ALA A 35 3.89 8.89 13.36
N TYR A 36 4.71 8.16 12.60
CA TYR A 36 5.84 7.34 13.10
C TYR A 36 7.02 7.38 12.12
N PRO A 37 7.59 8.57 11.83
CA PRO A 37 8.62 8.73 10.80
C PRO A 37 9.85 7.85 11.04
N ASP A 38 10.28 7.72 12.31
CA ASP A 38 11.50 7.02 12.70
C ASP A 38 11.32 5.52 12.95
N LYS A 39 10.11 4.97 12.75
CA LYS A 39 9.82 3.55 12.98
C LYS A 39 10.19 2.73 11.74
N ALA A 40 10.73 1.53 11.96
CA ALA A 40 10.95 0.51 10.95
C ALA A 40 9.70 0.30 10.07
N ALA A 41 9.83 0.55 8.76
CA ALA A 41 8.82 0.23 7.75
C ALA A 41 9.14 -1.05 6.99
N LEU A 42 10.43 -1.31 6.77
CA LEU A 42 10.92 -2.46 6.03
C LEU A 42 12.16 -3.03 6.73
N ILE A 43 12.20 -4.35 6.85
CA ILE A 43 13.40 -5.09 7.28
C ILE A 43 13.76 -6.05 6.16
N PHE A 44 14.93 -5.88 5.57
CA PHE A 44 15.39 -6.66 4.43
C PHE A 44 16.85 -7.08 4.63
N PHE A 45 17.09 -8.38 4.78
CA PHE A 45 18.43 -8.95 5.03
C PHE A 45 19.23 -8.28 6.16
N GLY A 46 18.55 -7.90 7.24
CA GLY A 46 19.18 -7.25 8.40
C GLY A 46 19.38 -5.73 8.24
N SER A 47 19.08 -5.18 7.07
CA SER A 47 18.94 -3.73 6.89
C SER A 47 17.53 -3.29 7.25
N GLU A 48 17.45 -2.19 7.99
CA GLU A 48 16.19 -1.53 8.33
C GLU A 48 16.03 -0.25 7.50
N MET A 49 14.81 0.07 7.12
CA MET A 49 14.44 1.35 6.54
C MET A 49 13.21 1.88 7.26
N THR A 50 13.28 3.14 7.69
CA THR A 50 12.20 3.83 8.38
C THR A 50 11.06 4.22 7.42
N PHE A 51 9.88 4.56 7.96
CA PHE A 51 8.78 5.06 7.15
C PHE A 51 9.15 6.34 6.38
N LEU A 52 9.90 7.25 7.00
CA LEU A 52 10.35 8.47 6.35
C LEU A 52 11.25 8.18 5.15
N GLU A 53 12.28 7.37 5.34
CA GLU A 53 13.22 6.99 4.27
C GLU A 53 12.52 6.30 3.11
N LEU A 54 11.63 5.34 3.41
CA LEU A 54 10.85 4.63 2.40
C LEU A 54 9.97 5.59 1.59
N SER A 55 9.35 6.59 2.24
CA SER A 55 8.54 7.59 1.55
C SER A 55 9.35 8.46 0.60
N ILE A 56 10.60 8.80 0.96
CA ILE A 56 11.49 9.65 0.16
C ILE A 56 11.93 8.88 -1.08
N VAL A 57 12.43 7.64 -0.92
CA VAL A 57 12.89 6.84 -2.06
C VAL A 57 11.73 6.46 -2.98
N SER A 58 10.54 6.17 -2.44
CA SER A 58 9.35 5.91 -3.24
C SER A 58 8.94 7.11 -4.11
N LYS A 59 8.95 8.32 -3.56
CA LYS A 59 8.66 9.55 -4.31
C LYS A 59 9.73 9.85 -5.35
N SER A 60 11.01 9.67 -4.99
CA SER A 60 12.12 9.83 -5.93
C SER A 60 12.01 8.87 -7.11
N PHE A 61 11.67 7.61 -6.86
CA PHE A 61 11.44 6.61 -7.90
C PHE A 61 10.25 6.97 -8.79
N ALA A 62 9.13 7.39 -8.21
CA ALA A 62 7.95 7.82 -8.97
C ALA A 62 8.27 9.01 -9.89
N ASN A 63 9.02 10.00 -9.40
CA ASN A 63 9.46 11.14 -10.21
C ASN A 63 10.38 10.74 -11.37
N ALA A 64 11.17 9.67 -11.22
CA ALA A 64 12.04 9.17 -12.28
C ALA A 64 11.29 8.40 -13.39
N LEU A 65 10.03 8.00 -13.15
CA LEU A 65 9.19 7.31 -14.12
C LEU A 65 8.30 8.26 -14.94
N ALA A 66 8.26 9.54 -14.59
CA ALA A 66 7.49 10.59 -15.27
C ALA A 66 8.24 11.09 -16.52
#